data_AF-A0A9D2ZZA3-F1
#
_entry.id   AF-A0A9D2ZZA3-F1
#
_cell.length_a   1.000
_cell.length_b   1.000
_cell.length_c   1.000
_cell.angle_alpha   90.00
_cell.angle_beta   90.00
_cell.angle_gamma   90.00
#
_symmetry.space_group_name_H-M   'P 1'
#
loop_
_entity.id
_entity.type
_entity.pdbx_description
1 polymer ?
#
loop_
_entity_poly.entity_id
_entity_poly.type
_entity_poly.pdbx_seq_one_letter_code
_entity_poly.pdbx_strand_id
1 'polypeptide(L)'
;MSDKELKRLSVLQEICDQRITQSQAAQLLHISERQIRRLLQKYKAQGPVALAHAGRGQISNSRLPEELRLKCLNIVSDQLHGFGPTLAHEKL
;
A
#
# COMPACT_ATOMS: atom_id res chain seq x y z
N MET A 1 5.66 5.03 -2.85
CA MET A 1 5.88 4.60 -1.46
C MET A 1 5.29 5.66 -0.54
N SER A 2 4.72 5.29 0.60
CA SER A 2 4.32 6.22 1.67
C SER A 2 5.54 6.62 2.51
N ASP A 3 5.50 7.77 3.18
CA ASP A 3 6.54 8.22 4.13
C ASP A 3 6.88 7.16 5.18
N LYS A 4 5.90 6.38 5.62
CA LYS A 4 6.12 5.26 6.56
C LYS A 4 6.95 4.14 5.94
N GLU A 5 6.75 3.85 4.65
CA GLU A 5 7.53 2.85 3.90
C GLU A 5 8.97 3.34 3.70
N LEU A 6 9.15 4.63 3.41
CA LEU A 6 10.46 5.27 3.28
C LEU A 6 11.23 5.29 4.61
N LYS A 7 10.58 5.66 5.72
CA LYS A 7 11.21 5.64 7.06
C LYS A 7 11.66 4.23 7.47
N ARG A 8 10.88 3.19 7.11
CA ARG A 8 11.29 1.80 7.34
C ARG A 8 12.51 1.43 6.53
N LEU A 9 12.57 1.88 5.28
CA LEU A 9 13.71 1.63 4.41
C LEU A 9 15.00 2.21 4.99
N SER A 10 14.98 3.48 5.42
CA SER A 10 16.18 4.12 5.98
C SER A 10 16.66 3.42 7.25
N VAL A 11 15.74 3.10 8.18
CA VAL A 11 16.10 2.39 9.43
C VAL A 11 16.62 0.99 9.15
N LEU A 12 16.05 0.25 8.18
CA LEU A 12 16.56 -1.08 7.82
C LEU A 12 17.94 -1.02 7.16
N GLN A 13 18.22 0.02 6.37
CA GLN A 13 19.55 0.28 5.83
C GLN A 13 20.56 0.53 6.96
N GLU A 14 20.21 1.34 7.96
CA GLU A 14 21.10 1.58 9.11
C GLU A 14 21.42 0.31 9.92
N ILE A 15 20.48 -0.64 10.02
CA ILE A 15 20.74 -1.96 10.62
C ILE A 15 21.70 -2.78 9.74
N CYS A 16 21.51 -2.76 8.42
CA CYS A 16 22.40 -3.44 7.46
C CYS A 16 23.82 -2.88 7.50
N ASP A 17 23.95 -1.56 7.67
CA ASP A 17 25.21 -0.84 7.82
C ASP A 17 25.82 -0.99 9.23
N GLN A 18 25.20 -1.79 10.11
CA GLN A 18 25.61 -2.05 11.48
C GLN A 18 25.71 -0.78 12.37
N ARG A 19 25.01 0.29 11.99
CA ARG A 19 25.00 1.56 12.74
C ARG A 19 24.07 1.50 13.95
N ILE A 20 22.98 0.72 13.84
CA ILE A 20 22.01 0.54 14.91
C ILE A 20 21.63 -0.93 15.07
N THR A 21 21.21 -1.29 16.28
CA THR A 21 20.70 -2.62 16.60
C THR A 21 19.21 -2.76 16.22
N GLN A 22 18.73 -4.01 16.13
CA GLN A 22 17.30 -4.27 15.90
C GLN A 22 16.40 -3.75 17.03
N SER A 23 16.91 -3.70 18.26
CA SER A 23 16.18 -3.18 19.42
C SER A 23 16.01 -1.66 19.34
N GLN A 24 17.07 -0.93 18.97
CA GLN A 24 17.01 0.51 18.69
C GLN A 24 16.06 0.81 17.52
N ALA A 25 16.13 0.04 16.44
CA ALA A 25 15.21 0.19 15.30
C ALA A 25 13.74 -0.03 15.68
N ALA A 26 13.46 -0.99 16.55
CA ALA A 26 12.13 -1.25 17.09
C ALA A 26 11.58 -0.03 17.85
N GLN A 27 12.43 0.63 18.64
CA GLN A 27 12.09 1.87 19.34
C GLN A 27 11.84 3.03 18.36
N LEU A 28 12.73 3.24 17.39
CA LEU A 28 12.63 4.32 16.38
C LEU A 28 11.38 4.23 15.49
N LEU A 29 10.96 3.00 15.18
CA LEU A 29 9.79 2.72 14.35
C LEU A 29 8.52 2.42 15.16
N HIS A 30 8.60 2.41 16.48
CA HIS A 30 7.51 2.06 17.41
C HIS A 30 6.81 0.75 17.03
N ILE A 31 7.60 -0.29 16.75
CA ILE A 31 7.12 -1.64 16.40
C ILE A 31 7.92 -2.70 17.16
N SER A 32 7.40 -3.91 17.23
CA SER A 32 8.12 -4.99 17.93
C SER A 32 9.39 -5.42 17.20
N GLU A 33 10.39 -5.90 17.93
CA GLU A 33 11.60 -6.51 17.35
C GLU A 33 11.28 -7.68 16.41
N ARG A 34 10.21 -8.44 16.68
CA ARG A 34 9.73 -9.50 15.79
C ARG A 34 9.30 -8.93 14.43
N GLN A 35 8.64 -7.77 14.42
CA GLN A 35 8.28 -7.09 13.18
C GLN A 35 9.51 -6.58 12.44
N ILE A 36 10.50 -6.01 13.16
CA ILE A 36 11.80 -5.63 12.57
C ILE A 36 12.46 -6.83 11.90
N ARG A 37 12.58 -7.98 12.59
CA ARG A 37 13.15 -9.21 12.03
C ARG A 37 12.46 -9.64 10.75
N ARG A 38 11.12 -9.65 10.72
CA ARG A 38 10.34 -10.01 9.52
C ARG A 38 10.58 -9.04 8.37
N LEU A 39 10.61 -7.74 8.64
CA LEU A 39 10.90 -6.72 7.64
C LEU A 39 12.31 -6.89 7.07
N LEU A 40 13.28 -7.17 7.93
CA LEU A 40 14.68 -7.35 7.56
C LEU A 40 14.89 -8.61 6.70
N GLN A 41 14.21 -9.71 7.02
CA GLN A 41 14.18 -10.91 6.17
C GLN A 41 13.61 -10.62 4.77
N LYS A 42 12.47 -9.91 4.70
CA LYS A 42 11.88 -9.51 3.41
C LYS A 42 12.79 -8.59 2.61
N TYR A 43 13.38 -7.60 3.27
CA TYR A 43 14.30 -6.64 2.67
C TYR A 43 15.55 -7.35 2.11
N LYS A 44 16.11 -8.32 2.84
CA LYS A 44 17.25 -9.11 2.32
C LYS A 44 16.90 -9.96 1.10
N ALA A 45 15.66 -10.44 1.01
CA ALA A 45 15.23 -11.30 -0.10
C ALA A 45 14.85 -10.51 -1.38
N GLN A 46 14.22 -9.35 -1.23
CA GLN A 46 13.58 -8.63 -2.36
C GLN A 46 13.97 -7.14 -2.42
N GLY A 47 14.86 -6.69 -1.54
CA GLY A 47 15.32 -5.31 -1.46
C GLY A 47 14.22 -4.32 -1.03
N PRO A 48 14.36 -3.04 -1.39
CA PRO A 48 13.40 -1.96 -1.11
C PRO A 48 11.96 -2.25 -1.51
N VAL A 49 11.76 -3.00 -2.60
CA VAL A 49 10.44 -3.29 -3.18
C VAL A 49 9.57 -4.08 -2.20
N ALA A 50 10.19 -4.93 -1.37
CA ALA A 50 9.49 -5.76 -0.37
C ALA A 50 8.77 -4.95 0.72
N LEU A 51 9.14 -3.67 0.89
CA LEU A 51 8.59 -2.79 1.91
C LEU A 51 7.35 -2.03 1.40
N ALA A 52 7.11 -2.04 0.09
CA ALA A 52 5.89 -1.50 -0.48
C ALA A 52 4.69 -2.32 -0.01
N HIS A 53 3.56 -1.64 0.16
CA HIS A 53 2.29 -2.30 0.38
C HIS A 53 2.00 -3.32 -0.73
N ALA A 54 1.82 -4.60 -0.34
CA ALA A 54 1.70 -5.70 -1.29
C ALA A 54 0.50 -5.57 -2.24
N GLY A 55 -0.59 -4.93 -1.79
CA GLY A 55 -1.76 -4.66 -2.61
C GLY A 55 -1.61 -3.47 -3.58
N ARG A 56 -0.51 -2.72 -3.53
CA ARG A 56 -0.31 -1.57 -4.42
C ARG A 56 -0.17 -2.09 -5.87
N GLY A 57 -1.01 -1.60 -6.77
CA GLY A 57 -1.05 -2.03 -8.16
C GLY A 57 -1.75 -3.37 -8.39
N GLN A 58 -2.20 -4.06 -7.33
CA GLN A 58 -3.00 -5.27 -7.48
C GLN A 58 -4.48 -4.96 -7.62
N ILE A 59 -5.17 -5.84 -8.35
CA ILE A 59 -6.62 -5.82 -8.46
C ILE A 59 -7.22 -6.29 -7.12
N SER A 60 -8.25 -5.60 -6.63
CA SER A 60 -8.98 -6.04 -5.43
C SER A 60 -9.67 -7.37 -5.69
N ASN A 61 -9.62 -8.29 -4.73
CA ASN A 61 -10.34 -9.57 -4.79
C ASN A 61 -11.86 -9.39 -4.91
N SER A 62 -12.38 -8.23 -4.47
CA SER A 62 -13.80 -7.87 -4.55
C SER A 62 -14.10 -6.97 -5.75
N ARG A 63 -13.18 -6.80 -6.71
CA ARG A 63 -13.43 -5.98 -7.90
C ARG A 63 -14.54 -6.64 -8.74
N LEU A 64 -15.56 -5.84 -9.06
CA LEU A 64 -16.61 -6.24 -9.99
C LEU A 64 -16.02 -6.57 -11.37
N PRO A 65 -16.61 -7.52 -12.12
CA PRO A 65 -16.23 -7.78 -13.50
C PRO A 65 -16.18 -6.49 -14.30
N GLU A 66 -15.17 -6.35 -15.16
CA GLU A 66 -14.94 -5.12 -15.91
C GLU A 66 -16.14 -4.75 -16.79
N GLU A 67 -16.79 -5.77 -17.37
CA GLU A 67 -18.03 -5.61 -18.14
C GLU A 67 -19.15 -4.95 -17.33
N LEU A 68 -19.37 -5.40 -16.09
CA LEU A 68 -20.39 -4.85 -15.22
C LEU A 68 -20.05 -3.41 -14.83
N ARG A 69 -18.78 -3.15 -14.53
CA ARG A 69 -18.29 -1.79 -14.22
C ARG A 69 -18.52 -0.83 -15.40
N LEU A 70 -18.17 -1.25 -16.61
CA LEU A 70 -18.36 -0.46 -17.83
C LEU A 70 -19.85 -0.22 -18.11
N LYS A 71 -20.69 -1.24 -17.91
CA LYS A 71 -22.14 -1.09 -18.06
C LYS A 71 -22.70 -0.04 -17.09
N CYS A 72 -22.29 -0.06 -15.82
CA CYS A 72 -22.69 0.95 -14.85
C CYS A 72 -22.22 2.35 -15.24
N LEU A 73 -20.97 2.49 -15.70
CA LEU A 73 -20.42 3.78 -16.12
C LEU A 73 -21.17 4.35 -17.34
N ASN A 74 -21.51 3.51 -18.31
CA ASN A 74 -22.28 3.93 -19.49
C ASN A 74 -23.69 4.40 -19.10
N ILE A 75 -24.36 3.70 -18.18
CA ILE A 75 -25.68 4.14 -17.70
C ILE A 75 -25.59 5.54 -17.07
N VAL A 76 -24.57 5.77 -16.23
CA VAL A 76 -24.36 7.08 -15.60
C VAL A 76 -24.04 8.15 -16.66
N SER A 77 -23.18 7.87 -17.64
CA SER A 77 -22.85 8.85 -18.68
C SER A 77 -24.04 9.19 -19.57
N ASP A 78 -24.83 8.19 -19.96
CA ASP A 78 -25.89 8.34 -20.95
C ASP A 78 -27.17 8.92 -20.34
N GLN A 79 -27.48 8.57 -19.09
CA GLN A 79 -28.75 8.94 -18.45
C GLN A 79 -28.62 10.11 -17.49
N LEU A 80 -27.42 10.37 -16.96
CA LEU A 80 -27.17 11.39 -15.95
C LEU A 80 -26.13 12.39 -16.47
N HIS A 81 -26.43 13.03 -17.60
CA HIS A 81 -25.59 14.07 -18.19
C HIS A 81 -25.27 15.19 -17.17
N GLY A 82 -23.98 15.49 -17.00
CA GLY A 82 -23.51 16.47 -16.01
C GLY A 82 -23.44 15.92 -14.58
N PHE A 83 -23.83 14.66 -14.36
CA PHE A 83 -23.76 13.97 -13.08
C PHE A 83 -22.61 12.96 -13.09
N GLY A 84 -21.50 13.30 -12.45
CA GLY A 84 -20.36 12.39 -12.35
C GLY A 84 -20.68 11.14 -11.53
N PRO A 85 -19.93 10.03 -11.71
CA PRO A 85 -20.14 8.79 -10.96
C PRO A 85 -20.04 8.98 -9.45
N THR A 86 -19.22 9.92 -8.98
CA THR A 86 -19.14 10.29 -7.56
C THR A 86 -20.44 10.90 -7.06
N LEU A 87 -21.01 11.85 -7.80
CA LEU A 87 -22.24 12.53 -7.41
C LEU A 87 -23.46 11.59 -7.50
N ALA A 88 -23.47 10.69 -8.49
CA ALA A 88 -24.46 9.62 -8.61
C ALA A 88 -24.49 8.73 -7.36
N HIS A 89 -23.33 8.34 -6.85
CA HIS A 89 -23.22 7.52 -5.64
C HIS A 89 -23.71 8.24 -4.37
N GLU A 90 -23.54 9.55 -4.29
CA GLU A 90 -23.94 10.33 -3.11
C GLU A 90 -25.45 10.62 -3.04
N LYS A 91 -26.15 10.57 -4.17
CA LYS A 91 -27.53 11.09 -4.30
C LYS A 91 -28.59 10.04 -4.62
N LEU A 92 -28.19 8.84 -5.05
CA LEU A 92 -29.06 7.71 -5.38
C LEU A 92 -28.74 6.53 -4.46
#